data_AF-A0A1H8AJG5-F1
#
_entry.id   AF-A0A1H8AJG5-F1
#
_cell.length_a   1.000
_cell.length_b   1.000
_cell.length_c   1.000
_cell.angle_alpha   90.00
_cell.angle_beta   90.00
_cell.angle_gamma   90.00
#
_symmetry.space_group_name_H-M   'P 1'
#
loop_
_entity.id
_entity.type
_entity.pdbx_description
1 polymer ?
#
loop_
_entity_poly.entity_id
_entity_poly.type
_entity_poly.pdbx_seq_one_letter_code
_entity_poly.pdbx_strand_id
1 'polypeptide(L)'
;MTGSTEKDKTQKKRLPGRPKKTVSRSDFLMVRLTPTERVLIDGRAKRAGLKSSEWFRSAAKSAKVFPRFSVEETSWFRMLAGLANNLNQLTHLAHVAGLFSLALKCQALLKQIEDLLTKISGHDG
;
A
#
# COMPACT_ATOMS: atom_id res chain seq x y z
N MET A 1 50.21 19.28 -58.75
CA MET A 1 50.00 20.24 -57.64
C MET A 1 48.93 21.21 -58.13
N THR A 2 47.76 21.41 -57.51
CA THR A 2 47.38 21.42 -56.09
C THR A 2 45.90 21.02 -55.97
N GLY A 3 45.58 20.22 -54.96
CA GLY A 3 44.22 19.77 -54.67
C GLY A 3 43.37 20.85 -54.01
N SER A 4 42.15 21.01 -54.51
CA SER A 4 41.11 21.84 -53.92
C SER A 4 40.59 21.17 -52.65
N THR A 5 40.78 21.83 -51.51
CA THR A 5 40.22 21.41 -50.22
C THR A 5 38.80 21.96 -50.08
N GLU A 6 37.79 21.10 -50.28
CA GLU A 6 36.42 21.38 -49.87
C GLU A 6 36.35 21.42 -48.34
N LYS A 7 36.19 22.63 -47.79
CA LYS A 7 35.89 22.82 -46.37
C LYS A 7 34.39 22.57 -46.15
N ASP A 8 34.07 21.36 -45.70
CA ASP A 8 32.77 21.04 -45.09
C ASP A 8 32.53 21.97 -43.89
N LYS A 9 31.64 22.94 -44.08
CA LYS A 9 31.12 23.80 -43.00
C LYS A 9 29.80 23.19 -42.52
N THR A 10 29.90 22.13 -41.74
CA THR A 10 28.79 21.67 -40.90
C THR A 10 28.47 22.75 -39.86
N GLN A 11 27.45 23.56 -40.16
CA GLN A 11 26.91 24.55 -39.23
C GLN A 11 26.38 23.85 -37.98
N LYS A 12 27.13 23.90 -36.87
CA LYS A 12 26.66 23.44 -35.56
C LYS A 12 25.48 24.30 -35.09
N LYS A 13 24.28 23.75 -35.20
CA LYS A 13 23.04 24.33 -34.63
C LYS A 13 23.26 24.58 -33.14
N ARG A 14 23.00 25.81 -32.68
CA ARG A 14 23.11 26.17 -31.25
C ARG A 14 22.16 25.30 -30.43
N LEU A 15 22.68 24.56 -29.46
CA LEU A 15 21.84 23.84 -28.50
C LEU A 15 21.15 24.87 -27.58
N PRO A 16 19.86 24.70 -27.26
CA PRO A 16 19.18 25.55 -26.30
C PRO A 16 19.90 25.51 -24.94
N GLY A 17 20.06 26.68 -24.30
CA GLY A 17 20.89 26.83 -23.09
C GLY A 17 20.36 26.11 -21.84
N ARG A 18 19.09 25.69 -21.83
CA ARG A 18 18.54 24.86 -20.75
C ARG A 18 18.68 23.38 -21.12
N PRO A 19 19.43 22.58 -20.34
CA PRO A 19 19.48 21.14 -20.51
C PRO A 19 18.08 20.55 -20.51
N LYS A 20 17.81 19.61 -21.43
CA LYS A 20 16.53 18.90 -21.48
C LYS A 20 16.38 18.10 -20.18
N LYS A 21 15.21 18.19 -19.56
CA LYS A 21 14.93 17.43 -18.33
C LYS A 21 14.96 15.93 -18.63
N THR A 22 15.79 15.19 -17.91
CA THR A 22 16.02 13.74 -18.11
C THR A 22 14.74 12.91 -17.97
N VAL A 23 13.84 13.31 -17.05
CA VAL A 23 12.53 12.69 -16.87
C VAL A 23 11.44 13.75 -17.01
N SER A 24 10.73 13.71 -18.14
CA SER A 24 9.52 14.49 -18.37
C SER A 24 8.29 13.75 -17.85
N ARG A 25 7.32 14.48 -17.29
CA ARG A 25 6.00 13.93 -16.97
C ARG A 25 5.15 14.10 -18.23
N SER A 26 5.02 13.03 -19.01
CA SER A 26 4.25 13.01 -20.27
C SER A 26 2.77 12.71 -20.06
N ASP A 27 2.45 11.95 -19.00
CA ASP A 27 1.13 11.37 -18.82
C ASP A 27 0.28 12.21 -17.87
N PHE A 28 -1.02 12.24 -18.15
CA PHE A 28 -2.01 12.96 -17.35
C PHE A 28 -3.05 11.98 -16.81
N LEU A 29 -3.33 12.11 -15.51
CA LEU A 29 -4.48 11.48 -14.85
C LEU A 29 -5.48 12.59 -14.50
N MET A 30 -6.67 12.53 -15.08
CA MET A 30 -7.74 13.49 -14.79
C MET A 30 -8.73 12.87 -13.80
N VAL A 31 -8.98 13.55 -12.69
CA VAL A 31 -9.95 13.14 -11.67
C VAL A 31 -11.05 14.19 -11.61
N ARG A 32 -12.31 13.76 -11.77
CA ARG A 32 -13.47 14.62 -11.51
C ARG A 32 -13.72 14.67 -10.02
N LEU A 33 -13.89 15.88 -9.50
CA LEU A 33 -14.13 16.14 -8.09
C LEU A 33 -15.46 16.86 -7.94
N THR A 34 -16.15 16.58 -6.84
CA THR A 34 -17.22 17.43 -6.35
C THR A 34 -16.66 18.79 -5.90
N PRO A 35 -17.48 19.85 -5.83
CA PRO A 35 -17.05 21.15 -5.32
C PRO A 35 -16.46 21.06 -3.90
N THR A 36 -17.06 20.24 -3.04
CA THR A 36 -16.60 20.03 -1.65
C THR A 36 -15.22 19.39 -1.59
N GLU A 37 -14.98 18.34 -2.38
CA GLU A 37 -13.67 17.69 -2.45
C GLU A 37 -12.60 18.66 -2.97
N ARG A 38 -12.95 19.50 -3.95
CA ARG A 38 -12.02 20.50 -4.48
C ARG A 38 -11.60 21.50 -3.41
N VAL A 39 -12.55 22.06 -2.66
CA VAL A 39 -12.27 23.00 -1.56
C VAL A 39 -11.40 22.34 -0.48
N LEU A 40 -11.71 21.08 -0.13
CA LEU A 40 -10.96 20.32 0.87
C LEU A 40 -9.49 20.12 0.44
N ILE A 41 -9.27 19.69 -0.80
CA ILE A 41 -7.92 19.48 -1.35
C ILE A 41 -7.16 20.80 -1.41
N ASP A 42 -7.79 21.88 -1.89
CA ASP A 42 -7.16 23.20 -1.97
C ASP A 42 -6.77 23.71 -0.57
N GLY A 43 -7.62 23.52 0.43
CA GLY A 43 -7.31 23.86 1.83
C GLY A 43 -6.15 23.04 2.42
N ARG A 44 -6.06 21.74 2.10
CA ARG A 44 -4.93 20.88 2.51
C ARG A 44 -3.63 21.27 1.82
N ALA A 45 -3.69 21.55 0.52
CA ALA A 45 -2.53 21.98 -0.26
C ALA A 45 -1.98 23.32 0.22
N LYS A 46 -2.86 24.30 0.47
CA LYS A 46 -2.49 25.62 1.04
C LYS A 46 -1.78 25.49 2.39
N ARG A 47 -2.30 24.67 3.31
CA ARG A 47 -1.66 24.42 4.61
C ARG A 47 -0.29 23.77 4.49
N ALA A 48 -0.08 22.95 3.46
CA ALA A 48 1.20 22.33 3.16
C ALA A 48 2.16 23.24 2.36
N GLY A 49 1.74 24.45 1.95
CA GLY A 49 2.53 25.33 1.07
C GLY A 49 2.71 24.78 -0.34
N LEU A 50 1.86 23.86 -0.79
CA LEU A 50 1.96 23.17 -2.09
C LEU A 50 0.82 23.58 -3.04
N LYS A 51 1.04 23.38 -4.33
CA LYS A 51 -0.05 23.42 -5.32
C LYS A 51 -0.94 22.18 -5.16
N SER A 52 -2.24 22.30 -5.42
CA SER A 52 -3.20 21.21 -5.27
C SER A 52 -2.82 19.94 -6.02
N SER A 53 -2.27 20.08 -7.24
CA SER A 53 -1.80 18.95 -8.05
C SER A 53 -0.51 18.30 -7.53
N GLU A 54 0.32 19.06 -6.81
CA GLU A 54 1.53 18.55 -6.18
C GLU A 54 1.21 17.86 -4.86
N TRP A 55 0.35 18.48 -4.05
CA TRP A 55 -0.20 17.88 -2.86
C TRP A 55 -0.91 16.56 -3.17
N PHE A 56 -1.80 16.55 -4.17
CA PHE A 56 -2.52 15.33 -4.59
C PHE A 56 -1.56 14.24 -5.06
N ARG A 57 -0.51 14.60 -5.81
CA ARG A 57 0.50 13.63 -6.27
C ARG A 57 1.28 13.03 -5.11
N SER A 58 1.73 13.85 -4.17
CA SER A 58 2.46 13.37 -2.99
C SER A 58 1.56 12.48 -2.14
N ALA A 59 0.32 12.91 -1.91
CA ALA A 59 -0.68 12.14 -1.19
C ALA A 59 -0.98 10.79 -1.86
N ALA A 60 -1.17 10.77 -3.19
CA ALA A 60 -1.43 9.53 -3.93
C ALA A 60 -0.23 8.57 -3.92
N LYS A 61 1.01 9.09 -3.90
CA LYS A 61 2.21 8.26 -3.77
C LYS A 61 2.43 7.72 -2.37
N SER A 62 2.06 8.47 -1.35
CA SER A 62 2.20 8.07 0.05
C SER A 62 0.99 7.30 0.58
N ALA A 63 -0.12 7.30 -0.17
CA ALA A 63 -1.34 6.63 0.25
C ALA A 63 -1.08 5.13 0.34
N LYS A 64 -1.18 4.60 1.56
CA LYS A 64 -1.32 3.16 1.76
C LYS A 64 -2.77 2.81 1.47
N VAL A 65 -3.02 2.27 0.28
CA VAL A 65 -4.30 1.65 -0.03
C VAL A 65 -4.18 0.21 0.45
N PHE A 66 -4.81 -0.11 1.58
CA PHE A 66 -4.95 -1.49 1.99
C PHE A 66 -5.97 -2.15 1.05
N PRO A 67 -5.57 -3.17 0.28
CA PRO A 67 -6.55 -3.93 -0.47
C PRO A 67 -7.57 -4.51 0.51
N ARG A 68 -8.80 -4.74 0.04
CA ARG A 68 -9.73 -5.56 0.82
C ARG A 68 -9.10 -6.94 0.98
N PHE A 69 -9.22 -7.50 2.18
CA PHE A 69 -8.84 -8.89 2.40
C PHE A 69 -9.49 -9.78 1.34
N SER A 70 -8.70 -10.68 0.79
CA SER A 70 -9.16 -11.74 -0.08
C SER A 70 -10.21 -12.59 0.64
N VAL A 71 -10.96 -13.38 -0.13
CA VAL A 71 -11.95 -14.30 0.43
C VAL A 71 -11.28 -15.29 1.40
N GLU A 72 -10.05 -15.70 1.08
CA GLU A 72 -9.24 -16.60 1.88
C GLU A 72 -8.79 -15.96 3.20
N GLU A 73 -8.21 -14.76 3.16
CA GLU A 73 -7.83 -14.01 4.37
C GLU A 73 -9.03 -13.76 5.28
N THR A 74 -10.16 -13.35 4.70
CA THR A 74 -11.39 -13.16 5.44
C THR A 74 -11.87 -14.46 6.09
N SER A 75 -11.67 -15.61 5.43
CA SER A 75 -12.00 -16.92 6.01
C SER A 75 -11.12 -17.26 7.21
N TRP A 76 -9.83 -16.92 7.18
CA TRP A 76 -8.92 -17.11 8.31
C TRP A 76 -9.34 -16.26 9.52
N PHE A 77 -9.69 -14.99 9.32
CA PHE A 77 -10.19 -14.15 10.41
C PHE A 77 -11.50 -14.67 11.02
N ARG A 78 -12.41 -15.20 10.19
CA ARG A 78 -13.63 -15.88 10.70
C ARG A 78 -13.30 -17.13 11.50
N MET A 79 -12.35 -17.93 11.04
CA MET A 79 -11.90 -19.13 11.77
C MET A 79 -11.26 -18.73 13.10
N LEU A 80 -10.44 -17.67 13.13
CA LEU A 80 -9.83 -17.15 14.35
C LEU A 80 -10.89 -16.70 15.36
N ALA A 81 -11.93 -16.02 14.91
CA ALA A 81 -13.07 -15.65 15.77
C ALA A 81 -13.78 -16.89 16.34
N GLY A 82 -13.93 -17.94 15.54
CA GLY A 82 -14.45 -19.24 16.01
C GLY A 82 -13.57 -19.89 17.07
N LEU A 83 -12.25 -19.89 16.87
CA LEU A 83 -11.28 -20.42 17.85
C LEU A 83 -11.28 -19.61 19.15
N ALA A 84 -11.42 -18.28 19.08
CA ALA A 84 -11.54 -17.42 20.26
C ALA A 84 -12.80 -17.76 21.07
N ASN A 85 -13.94 -18.01 20.40
CA ASN A 85 -15.15 -18.44 21.08
C ASN A 85 -14.98 -19.83 21.73
N ASN A 86 -14.35 -20.77 21.03
CA ASN A 86 -14.04 -22.10 21.57
C ASN A 86 -13.12 -22.00 22.79
N LEU A 87 -12.12 -21.11 22.76
CA LEU A 87 -11.25 -20.85 23.91
C LEU A 87 -12.05 -20.33 25.09
N ASN A 88 -12.95 -19.35 24.87
CA ASN A 88 -13.80 -18.81 25.92
C ASN A 88 -14.69 -19.89 26.57
N GLN A 89 -15.24 -20.79 25.76
CA GLN A 89 -16.01 -21.94 26.25
C GLN A 89 -15.15 -22.89 27.10
N LEU A 90 -13.93 -23.20 26.65
CA LEU A 90 -13.00 -24.01 27.43
C LEU A 90 -12.62 -23.34 28.75
N THR A 91 -12.47 -22.02 28.79
CA THR A 91 -12.22 -21.29 30.03
C THR A 91 -13.37 -21.44 31.02
N HIS A 92 -14.61 -21.26 30.58
CA HIS A 92 -15.78 -21.47 31.42
C HIS A 92 -15.90 -22.92 31.90
N LEU A 93 -15.66 -23.89 31.02
CA LEU A 93 -15.69 -25.31 31.37
C LEU A 93 -14.57 -25.69 32.34
N ALA A 94 -13.36 -25.14 32.18
CA ALA A 94 -12.23 -25.40 33.06
C ALA A 94 -12.47 -24.87 34.48
N HIS A 95 -13.18 -23.74 34.60
CA HIS A 95 -13.59 -23.21 35.90
C HIS A 95 -14.56 -24.16 36.64
N VAL A 96 -15.41 -24.89 35.91
CA VAL A 96 -16.39 -25.81 36.50
C VAL A 96 -15.84 -27.23 36.70
N ALA A 97 -15.18 -27.79 35.69
CA ALA A 97 -14.74 -29.19 35.63
C ALA A 97 -13.25 -29.39 35.97
N GLY A 98 -12.54 -28.30 36.29
CA GLY A 98 -11.10 -28.30 36.54
C GLY A 98 -10.26 -28.35 35.24
N LEU A 99 -9.12 -27.68 35.24
CA LEU A 99 -8.28 -27.54 34.05
C LEU A 99 -7.65 -28.86 33.59
N PHE A 100 -7.31 -29.76 34.51
CA PHE A 100 -6.61 -31.00 34.17
C PHE A 100 -7.43 -31.90 33.23
N SER A 101 -8.75 -31.92 33.38
CA SER A 101 -9.66 -32.69 32.52
C SER A 101 -9.76 -32.13 31.10
N LEU A 102 -9.32 -30.89 30.87
CA LEU A 102 -9.42 -30.18 29.58
C LEU A 102 -8.06 -29.85 28.96
N ALA A 103 -6.95 -30.17 29.63
CA ALA A 103 -5.60 -29.79 29.22
C ALA A 103 -5.28 -30.16 27.75
N LEU A 104 -5.61 -31.37 27.32
CA LEU A 104 -5.41 -31.82 25.93
C LEU A 104 -6.20 -30.99 24.92
N LYS A 105 -7.45 -30.62 25.25
CA LYS A 105 -8.30 -29.79 24.37
C LYS A 105 -7.76 -28.37 24.27
N CYS A 106 -7.31 -27.80 25.39
CA CYS A 106 -6.67 -26.48 25.41
C CYS A 106 -5.39 -26.47 24.57
N GLN A 107 -4.54 -27.49 24.71
CA GLN A 107 -3.29 -27.60 23.96
C GLN A 107 -3.55 -27.71 22.45
N ALA A 108 -4.51 -28.54 22.04
CA ALA A 108 -4.90 -28.67 20.63
C ALA A 108 -5.44 -27.35 20.06
N LEU A 109 -6.27 -26.63 20.82
CA LEU A 109 -6.82 -25.35 20.39
C LEU A 109 -5.74 -24.27 20.27
N LEU A 110 -4.81 -24.21 21.21
CA LEU A 110 -3.66 -23.29 21.14
C LEU A 110 -2.80 -23.58 19.90
N LYS A 111 -2.62 -24.87 19.56
CA LYS A 111 -1.88 -25.24 18.35
C LYS A 111 -2.57 -24.76 17.07
N GLN A 112 -3.90 -24.88 17.00
CA GLN A 112 -4.68 -24.37 15.88
C GLN A 112 -4.61 -22.85 15.76
N ILE A 113 -4.60 -22.12 16.88
CA ILE A 113 -4.42 -20.66 16.88
C ILE A 113 -3.03 -20.32 16.35
N GLU A 114 -1.97 -20.98 16.84
CA GLU A 114 -0.59 -20.76 16.39
C GLU A 114 -0.44 -20.98 14.88
N ASP A 115 -0.96 -22.10 14.37
CA ASP A 115 -0.89 -22.44 12.95
C ASP A 115 -1.67 -21.42 12.10
N LEU A 116 -2.81 -20.93 12.59
CA LEU A 116 -3.61 -19.91 11.91
C LEU A 116 -2.93 -18.53 11.91
N LEU A 117 -2.35 -18.12 13.03
CA LEU A 117 -1.59 -16.87 13.12
C LEU A 117 -0.37 -16.91 12.21
N THR A 118 0.31 -18.06 12.12
CA THR A 118 1.43 -18.26 11.20
C THR A 118 0.97 -18.03 9.74
N LYS A 119 -0.19 -18.58 9.34
CA LYS A 119 -0.75 -18.36 8.00
C LYS A 119 -1.07 -16.89 7.71
N ILE A 120 -1.69 -16.19 8.67
CA ILE A 120 -2.02 -14.77 8.53
C ILE A 120 -0.74 -13.94 8.38
N SER A 121 0.24 -14.14 9.26
CA SER A 121 1.51 -13.40 9.23
C SER A 121 2.36 -13.66 7.99
N GLY A 122 2.23 -14.84 7.38
CA GLY A 122 2.93 -15.19 6.14
C GLY A 122 2.30 -14.58 4.88
N HIS A 123 1.06 -14.08 4.97
CA HIS A 123 0.32 -13.50 3.85
C HIS A 123 0.23 -11.97 3.91
N ASP A 124 0.63 -11.35 5.03
CA ASP A 124 0.78 -9.90 5.17
C ASP A 124 1.99 -9.39 4.36
N GLY A 125 1.88 -9.41 3.02
CA GLY A 125 2.88 -8.96 2.05
C GLY A 125 2.28 -8.19 0.88
#